data_AF-A0A6A5AVN4-F1
#
_entry.id   AF-A0A6A5AVN4-F1
#
_cell.length_a   1.000
_cell.length_b   1.000
_cell.length_c   1.000
_cell.angle_alpha   90.00
_cell.angle_beta   90.00
_cell.angle_gamma   90.00
#
_symmetry.space_group_name_H-M   'P 1'
#
loop_
_entity.id
_entity.type
_entity.pdbx_description
1 polymer ?
#
loop_
_entity_poly.entity_id
_entity_poly.type
_entity_poly.pdbx_seq_one_letter_code
_entity_poly.pdbx_strand_id
1 'polypeptide(L)'
;MQVLSSTLDHVSAVVPVMMMGHLSANTSKEYISAIAMGMTFLLLTAWTVVWGTGSAMDTLCSQSFGAGQATDLGLVFQAGWLAGNLLLVPTMVLGIFCKDILLLFGQTDDVATLASHLVLIMLPILPVALFYDLLRRVLQSQSIVTPLMGVSCVSVVANIAINYALMFHTPLG
;
A
#
# COMPACT_ATOMS: atom_id res chain seq x y z
N MET A 1 -0.19 -22.44 -1.57
CA MET A 1 -0.16 -21.44 -2.67
C MET A 1 -0.42 -20.02 -2.18
N GLN A 2 -1.49 -19.75 -1.42
CA GLN A 2 -1.77 -18.40 -0.87
C GLN A 2 -0.62 -17.83 -0.02
N VAL A 3 0.01 -18.66 0.84
CA VAL A 3 1.18 -18.24 1.64
C VAL A 3 2.33 -17.77 0.74
N LEU A 4 2.53 -18.42 -0.41
CA LEU A 4 3.61 -18.09 -1.34
C LEU A 4 3.39 -16.72 -2.01
N SER A 5 2.16 -16.42 -2.43
CA SER A 5 1.81 -15.10 -2.98
C SER A 5 1.96 -13.99 -1.94
N SER A 6 1.53 -14.22 -0.70
CA SER A 6 1.67 -13.23 0.37
C SER A 6 3.13 -12.98 0.75
N THR A 7 3.96 -14.03 0.76
CA THR A 7 5.41 -13.88 0.98
C THR A 7 6.09 -13.12 -0.15
N LEU A 8 5.66 -13.30 -1.40
CA LEU A 8 6.23 -12.60 -2.56
C LEU A 8 5.95 -11.09 -2.52
N ASP A 9 4.75 -10.66 -2.12
CA ASP A 9 4.48 -9.22 -2.00
C ASP A 9 5.27 -8.57 -0.86
N HIS A 10 5.42 -9.28 0.26
CA HIS A 10 6.26 -8.81 1.37
C HIS A 10 7.72 -8.66 0.93
N VAL A 11 8.23 -9.55 0.09
CA VAL A 11 9.58 -9.42 -0.49
C VAL A 11 9.66 -8.19 -1.40
N SER A 12 8.67 -7.93 -2.25
CA SER A 12 8.62 -6.70 -3.07
C SER A 12 8.55 -5.41 -2.26
N ALA A 13 7.94 -5.42 -1.07
CA ALA A 13 7.90 -4.26 -0.20
C ALA A 13 9.25 -3.98 0.50
N VAL A 14 10.03 -5.03 0.79
CA VAL A 14 11.28 -4.95 1.56
C VAL A 14 12.48 -4.58 0.67
N VAL A 15 12.51 -5.04 -0.59
CA VAL A 15 13.64 -4.80 -1.51
C VAL A 15 13.94 -3.31 -1.74
N PRO A 16 12.96 -2.42 -2.02
CA PRO A 16 13.22 -1.00 -2.21
C PRO A 16 13.76 -0.33 -0.94
N VAL A 17 13.28 -0.73 0.24
CA VAL A 17 13.75 -0.20 1.53
C VAL A 17 15.19 -0.62 1.81
N MET A 18 15.55 -1.88 1.52
CA MET A 18 16.93 -2.35 1.65
C MET A 18 17.87 -1.65 0.66
N MET A 19 17.44 -1.44 -0.59
CA MET A 19 18.27 -0.77 -1.59
C MET A 19 18.42 0.74 -1.29
N MET A 20 17.37 1.41 -0.82
CA MET A 20 17.46 2.79 -0.29
C MET A 20 18.45 2.92 0.87
N GLY A 21 18.62 1.87 1.68
CA GLY A 21 19.61 1.83 2.77
C GLY A 21 21.06 1.99 2.29
N HIS A 22 21.38 1.63 1.05
CA HIS A 22 22.73 1.77 0.47
C HIS A 22 23.00 3.15 -0.15
N LEU A 23 21.98 3.96 -0.42
CA LEU A 23 22.11 5.36 -0.89
C LEU A 23 22.39 6.36 0.25
N SER A 24 22.42 5.89 1.50
CA SER A 24 22.38 6.73 2.70
C SER A 24 23.69 7.45 3.07
N ALA A 25 24.73 7.43 2.23
CA ALA A 25 26.00 8.09 2.57
C ALA A 25 26.05 9.58 2.18
N ASN A 26 25.29 10.03 1.16
CA ASN A 26 25.50 11.36 0.56
C ASN A 26 24.27 12.28 0.45
N THR A 27 23.06 11.81 0.76
CA THR A 27 21.82 12.61 0.62
C THR A 27 21.27 12.97 2.01
N SER A 28 21.17 14.28 2.30
CA SER A 28 20.83 14.90 3.59
C SER A 28 19.86 14.11 4.46
N LYS A 29 20.22 13.92 5.75
CA LYS A 29 19.41 13.26 6.80
C LYS A 29 17.94 13.73 6.83
N GLU A 30 17.71 14.99 6.47
CA GLU A 30 16.38 15.61 6.38
C GLU A 30 15.47 14.91 5.36
N TYR A 31 15.98 14.54 4.18
CA TYR A 31 15.20 13.84 3.15
C TYR A 31 14.73 12.47 3.63
N ILE A 32 15.63 11.70 4.25
CA ILE A 32 15.30 10.38 4.79
C ILE A 32 14.25 10.51 5.91
N SER A 33 14.41 11.50 6.79
CA SER A 33 13.46 11.74 7.88
C SER A 33 12.07 12.12 7.36
N ALA A 34 11.99 12.94 6.32
CA ALA A 34 10.73 13.33 5.71
C ALA A 34 10.03 12.17 5.01
N ILE A 35 10.77 11.35 4.25
CA ILE A 35 10.23 10.15 3.61
C ILE A 35 9.69 9.19 4.68
N ALA A 36 10.47 8.94 5.75
CA ALA A 36 10.06 8.08 6.85
C ALA A 36 8.78 8.58 7.55
N MET A 37 8.70 9.88 7.83
CA MET A 37 7.53 10.52 8.43
C MET A 37 6.30 10.43 7.52
N GLY A 38 6.43 10.78 6.23
CA GLY A 38 5.34 10.70 5.27
C GLY A 38 4.82 9.27 5.09
N MET A 39 5.72 8.28 5.02
CA MET A 39 5.36 6.86 4.95
C MET A 39 4.67 6.38 6.23
N THR A 40 5.15 6.80 7.40
CA THR A 40 4.52 6.45 8.69
C THR A 40 3.12 7.06 8.81
N PHE A 41 2.95 8.31 8.36
CA PHE A 41 1.65 8.96 8.30
C PHE A 41 0.66 8.18 7.41
N LEU A 42 1.08 7.81 6.20
CA LEU A 42 0.27 7.00 5.28
C LEU A 42 -0.04 5.62 5.86
N LEU A 43 0.93 5.00 6.55
CA LEU A 43 0.76 3.69 7.17
C LEU A 43 -0.38 3.72 8.21
N LEU A 44 -0.33 4.71 9.11
CA LEU A 44 -1.27 4.84 10.22
C LEU A 44 -2.66 5.27 9.75
N THR A 45 -2.74 6.19 8.78
CA THR A 45 -4.02 6.80 8.38
C THR A 45 -4.69 6.08 7.23
N ALA A 46 -3.94 5.63 6.23
CA ALA A 46 -4.48 5.13 4.96
C ALA A 46 -4.35 3.62 4.83
N TRP A 47 -3.14 3.08 4.96
CA TRP A 47 -2.91 1.65 4.77
C TRP A 47 -3.63 0.80 5.82
N THR A 48 -3.79 1.31 7.03
CA THR A 48 -4.58 0.65 8.08
C THR A 48 -6.05 0.48 7.66
N VAL A 49 -6.64 1.46 6.98
CA VAL A 49 -8.02 1.36 6.44
C VAL A 49 -8.09 0.29 5.35
N VAL A 50 -7.12 0.28 4.43
CA VAL A 50 -7.06 -0.70 3.34
C VAL A 50 -6.96 -2.12 3.90
N TRP A 51 -5.98 -2.37 4.77
CA TRP A 51 -5.77 -3.70 5.34
C TRP A 51 -6.87 -4.12 6.31
N GLY A 52 -7.43 -3.18 7.09
CA GLY A 52 -8.56 -3.44 7.98
C GLY A 52 -9.82 -3.87 7.20
N THR A 53 -10.14 -3.16 6.12
CA THR A 53 -11.25 -3.52 5.23
C THR A 53 -11.03 -4.88 4.58
N GLY A 54 -9.81 -5.15 4.11
CA GLY A 54 -9.42 -6.44 3.55
C GLY A 54 -9.57 -7.60 4.55
N SER A 55 -9.17 -7.40 5.81
CA SER A 55 -9.30 -8.41 6.87
C SER A 55 -10.76 -8.71 7.22
N ALA A 56 -11.60 -7.69 7.31
CA ALA A 56 -13.04 -7.86 7.50
C ALA A 56 -13.66 -8.66 6.34
N MET A 57 -13.23 -8.36 5.11
CA MET A 57 -13.71 -9.04 3.92
C MET A 57 -13.26 -10.51 3.87
N ASP A 58 -12.04 -10.86 4.27
CA ASP A 58 -11.60 -12.27 4.35
C ASP A 58 -12.51 -13.09 5.28
N THR A 59 -12.96 -12.48 6.38
CA THR A 59 -13.91 -13.11 7.31
C THR A 59 -15.27 -13.32 6.64
N LEU A 60 -15.80 -12.32 5.93
CA LEU A 60 -17.09 -12.42 5.24
C LEU A 60 -17.04 -13.40 4.04
N CYS A 61 -15.94 -13.40 3.29
CA CYS A 61 -15.72 -14.32 2.17
C CYS A 61 -15.61 -15.77 2.65
N SER A 62 -14.87 -16.03 3.74
CA SER A 62 -14.77 -17.38 4.31
C SER A 62 -16.10 -17.89 4.87
N GLN A 63 -16.90 -17.02 5.50
CA GLN A 63 -18.26 -17.33 5.95
C GLN A 63 -19.19 -17.69 4.79
N SER A 64 -19.23 -16.85 3.75
CA SER A 64 -20.12 -17.04 2.59
C SER A 64 -19.74 -18.29 1.79
N PHE A 65 -18.43 -18.54 1.64
CA PHE A 65 -17.93 -19.74 0.98
C PHE A 65 -18.23 -21.01 1.79
N GLY A 66 -18.05 -20.98 3.12
CA GLY A 66 -18.39 -22.10 4.00
C GLY A 66 -19.88 -22.43 4.05
N ALA A 67 -20.74 -21.43 3.83
CA ALA A 67 -22.20 -21.59 3.75
C ALA A 67 -22.70 -22.04 2.36
N GLY A 68 -21.81 -22.21 1.37
CA GLY A 68 -22.16 -22.58 -0.01
C GLY A 68 -22.82 -21.46 -0.83
N GLN A 69 -22.82 -20.22 -0.35
CA GLN A 69 -23.46 -19.07 -0.99
C GLN A 69 -22.45 -18.26 -1.80
N ALA A 70 -21.90 -18.88 -2.85
CA ALA A 70 -20.88 -18.25 -3.70
C ALA A 70 -21.37 -16.99 -4.44
N THR A 71 -22.69 -16.84 -4.64
CA THR A 71 -23.31 -15.68 -5.30
C THR A 71 -23.17 -14.39 -4.49
N ASP A 72 -22.98 -14.48 -3.18
CA ASP A 72 -22.86 -13.31 -2.28
C ASP A 72 -21.45 -12.69 -2.26
N LEU A 73 -20.44 -13.35 -2.83
CA LEU A 73 -19.07 -12.83 -2.89
C LEU A 73 -18.98 -11.51 -3.67
N GLY A 74 -19.77 -11.36 -4.73
CA GLY A 74 -19.84 -10.12 -5.50
C GLY A 74 -20.45 -8.96 -4.69
N LEU A 75 -21.47 -9.26 -3.88
CA LEU A 75 -22.11 -8.27 -3.01
C LEU A 75 -21.17 -7.86 -1.87
N VAL A 76 -20.48 -8.83 -1.25
CA VAL A 76 -19.45 -8.59 -0.23
C VAL A 76 -18.32 -7.71 -0.78
N PHE A 77 -17.87 -7.97 -2.01
CA PHE A 77 -16.87 -7.12 -2.68
C PHE A 77 -17.36 -5.69 -2.87
N GLN A 78 -18.55 -5.50 -3.43
CA GLN A 78 -19.12 -4.17 -3.67
C GLN A 78 -19.33 -3.42 -2.35
N ALA A 79 -19.84 -4.09 -1.32
CA ALA A 79 -20.03 -3.52 0.01
C ALA A 79 -18.68 -3.13 0.66
N GLY A 80 -17.67 -4.01 0.60
CA GLY A 80 -16.33 -3.74 1.09
C GLY A 80 -15.64 -2.60 0.36
N TRP A 81 -15.81 -2.53 -0.96
CA TRP A 81 -15.29 -1.45 -1.80
C TRP A 81 -15.92 -0.09 -1.45
N LEU A 82 -17.25 -0.04 -1.31
CA LEU A 82 -17.95 1.18 -0.92
C LEU A 82 -17.61 1.61 0.51
N ALA A 83 -17.59 0.67 1.46
CA ALA A 83 -17.23 0.95 2.85
C ALA A 83 -15.78 1.43 2.97
N GLY A 84 -14.84 0.79 2.27
CA GLY A 84 -13.44 1.21 2.27
C GLY A 84 -13.24 2.59 1.63
N ASN A 85 -13.96 2.91 0.54
CA ASN A 85 -13.92 4.27 -0.03
C ASN A 85 -14.48 5.31 0.93
N LEU A 86 -15.56 5.00 1.65
CA LEU A 86 -16.10 5.91 2.66
C LEU A 86 -15.11 6.19 3.80
N LEU A 87 -14.37 5.16 4.24
CA LEU A 87 -13.31 5.29 5.24
C LEU A 87 -12.05 5.98 4.70
N LEU A 88 -11.81 5.96 3.38
CA LEU A 88 -10.71 6.71 2.76
C LEU A 88 -10.98 8.23 2.71
N VAL A 89 -12.24 8.68 2.67
CA VAL A 89 -12.58 10.12 2.66
C VAL A 89 -11.94 10.89 3.82
N PRO A 90 -12.12 10.50 5.11
CA PRO A 90 -11.48 11.20 6.22
C PRO A 90 -9.95 11.13 6.15
N THR A 91 -9.39 10.01 5.69
CA THR A 91 -7.95 9.86 5.47
C THR A 91 -7.43 10.83 4.42
N MET A 92 -8.15 11.04 3.31
CA MET A 92 -7.76 12.02 2.29
C MET A 92 -7.75 13.44 2.85
N VAL A 93 -8.75 13.79 3.66
CA VAL A 93 -8.80 15.09 4.35
C VAL A 93 -7.58 15.24 5.27
N LEU A 94 -7.28 14.23 6.10
CA LEU A 94 -6.09 14.24 6.96
C LEU A 94 -4.80 14.36 6.15
N GLY A 95 -4.71 13.70 5.00
CA GLY A 95 -3.56 13.77 4.10
C GLY A 95 -3.34 15.16 3.50
N ILE A 96 -4.41 15.91 3.21
CA ILE A 96 -4.31 17.31 2.75
C ILE A 96 -3.71 18.20 3.85
N PHE A 97 -4.12 17.98 5.10
CA PHE A 97 -3.59 18.71 6.27
C PHE A 97 -2.32 18.08 6.87
N CYS A 98 -1.66 17.16 6.16
CA CYS A 98 -0.47 16.46 6.65
C CYS A 98 0.64 17.42 7.07
N LYS A 99 0.89 18.49 6.30
CA LYS A 99 1.91 19.50 6.64
C LYS A 99 1.63 20.13 8.01
N ASP A 100 0.42 20.63 8.22
CA ASP A 100 0.03 21.30 9.47
C ASP A 100 0.07 20.34 10.66
N ILE A 101 -0.33 19.09 10.46
CA ILE A 101 -0.26 18.04 11.48
C ILE A 101 1.21 17.79 11.87
N LEU A 102 2.12 17.68 10.91
CA LEU A 102 3.55 17.45 11.18
C LEU A 102 4.19 18.66 11.88
N LEU A 103 3.83 19.88 11.48
CA LEU A 103 4.27 21.11 12.16
C LEU A 103 3.76 21.16 13.62
N LEU A 104 2.52 20.73 13.87
CA LEU A 104 1.97 20.64 15.23
C LEU A 104 2.73 19.64 16.11
N PHE A 105 3.25 18.56 15.53
CA PHE A 105 4.13 17.61 16.22
C PHE A 105 5.56 18.12 16.42
N GLY A 106 5.87 19.36 16.01
CA GLY A 106 7.17 19.99 16.20
C GLY A 106 8.22 19.62 15.16
N GLN A 107 7.82 19.12 13.98
CA GLN A 107 8.75 18.92 12.86
C GLN A 107 9.18 20.25 12.25
N THR A 108 10.36 20.27 11.62
CA THR A 108 10.85 21.43 10.87
C THR A 108 10.03 21.63 9.59
N ASP A 109 9.91 22.88 9.12
CA ASP A 109 9.09 23.20 7.94
C ASP A 109 9.57 22.48 6.67
N ASP A 110 10.89 22.31 6.52
CA ASP A 110 11.48 21.58 5.38
C ASP A 110 11.06 20.10 5.38
N VAL A 111 11.14 19.43 6.52
CA VAL A 111 10.76 18.01 6.68
C VAL A 111 9.25 17.84 6.51
N ALA A 112 8.45 18.73 7.12
CA ALA A 112 7.00 18.69 7.03
C ALA A 112 6.50 18.91 5.59
N THR A 113 7.11 19.86 4.86
CA THR A 113 6.77 20.14 3.46
C THR A 113 7.12 18.97 2.55
N LEU A 114 8.30 18.37 2.73
CA LEU A 114 8.73 17.26 1.90
C LEU A 114 7.90 15.99 2.17
N ALA A 115 7.58 15.72 3.44
CA ALA A 115 6.69 14.64 3.83
C ALA A 115 5.27 14.84 3.28
N SER A 116 4.72 16.05 3.34
CA SER A 116 3.37 16.34 2.85
C SER A 116 3.27 16.17 1.33
N HIS A 117 4.30 16.55 0.57
CA HIS A 117 4.33 16.30 -0.88
C HIS A 117 4.24 14.81 -1.21
N LEU A 118 5.00 13.98 -0.49
CA LEU A 118 4.94 12.53 -0.64
C LEU A 118 3.53 12.00 -0.33
N VAL A 119 2.90 12.47 0.75
CA VAL A 119 1.52 12.07 1.11
C VAL A 119 0.53 12.46 0.02
N LEU A 120 0.59 13.69 -0.48
CA LEU A 120 -0.31 14.19 -1.54
C LEU A 120 -0.17 13.40 -2.85
N ILE A 121 1.05 13.01 -3.23
CA ILE A 121 1.29 12.17 -4.41
C ILE A 121 0.71 10.75 -4.22
N MET A 122 0.73 10.22 -2.99
CA MET A 122 0.23 8.88 -2.68
C MET A 122 -1.30 8.81 -2.50
N LEU A 123 -1.95 9.92 -2.12
CA LEU A 123 -3.41 9.98 -1.95
C LEU A 123 -4.23 9.41 -3.13
N PRO A 124 -4.00 9.80 -4.41
CA PRO A 124 -4.78 9.29 -5.54
C PRO A 124 -4.57 7.79 -5.79
N ILE A 125 -3.48 7.20 -5.27
CA ILE A 125 -3.17 5.78 -5.44
C ILE A 125 -4.01 4.92 -4.49
N LEU A 126 -4.46 5.47 -3.35
CA LEU A 126 -5.16 4.74 -2.29
C LEU A 126 -6.45 4.02 -2.75
N PRO A 127 -7.38 4.64 -3.51
CA PRO A 127 -8.57 3.94 -3.96
C PRO A 127 -8.19 2.77 -4.87
N VAL A 128 -7.29 2.99 -5.83
CA VAL A 128 -6.84 1.94 -6.75
C VAL A 128 -6.20 0.78 -5.99
N ALA A 129 -5.37 1.08 -4.98
CA ALA A 129 -4.76 0.07 -4.12
C ALA A 129 -5.80 -0.73 -3.33
N LEU A 130 -6.82 -0.07 -2.76
CA LEU A 130 -7.94 -0.73 -2.08
C LEU A 130 -8.70 -1.65 -3.04
N PHE A 131 -8.97 -1.22 -4.27
CA PHE A 131 -9.73 -2.01 -5.24
C PHE A 131 -9.00 -3.31 -5.56
N TYR A 132 -7.72 -3.16 -5.84
CA TYR A 132 -6.83 -4.26 -6.15
C TYR A 132 -6.71 -5.24 -4.97
N ASP A 133 -6.51 -4.75 -3.75
CA ASP A 133 -6.40 -5.61 -2.56
C ASP A 133 -7.69 -6.42 -2.31
N LEU A 134 -8.85 -5.78 -2.42
CA LEU A 134 -10.13 -6.47 -2.25
C LEU A 134 -10.39 -7.47 -3.39
N LEU A 135 -10.15 -7.09 -4.64
CA LEU A 135 -10.36 -7.99 -5.77
C LEU A 135 -9.48 -9.24 -5.66
N ARG A 136 -8.22 -9.03 -5.24
CA ARG A 136 -7.25 -10.08 -5.01
C ARG A 136 -7.71 -11.07 -3.95
N ARG A 137 -8.18 -10.59 -2.80
CA ARG A 137 -8.70 -11.43 -1.70
C ARG A 137 -9.95 -12.21 -2.10
N VAL A 138 -10.87 -11.58 -2.85
CA VAL A 138 -12.06 -12.28 -3.38
C VAL A 138 -11.65 -13.43 -4.30
N LEU A 139 -10.72 -13.20 -5.24
CA LEU A 139 -10.18 -14.25 -6.11
C LEU A 139 -9.46 -15.35 -5.32
N GLN A 140 -8.72 -14.99 -4.27
CA GLN A 140 -8.05 -15.95 -3.39
C GLN A 140 -9.05 -16.83 -2.64
N SER A 141 -10.17 -16.26 -2.16
CA SER A 141 -11.21 -17.01 -1.44
C SER A 141 -11.92 -18.06 -2.32
N GLN A 142 -12.03 -17.80 -3.62
CA GLN A 142 -12.58 -18.72 -4.63
C GLN A 142 -11.58 -19.81 -5.08
N SER A 143 -10.38 -19.88 -4.48
CA SER A 143 -9.28 -20.76 -4.91
C SER A 143 -8.78 -20.52 -6.35
N ILE A 144 -9.09 -19.37 -6.97
CA ILE A 144 -8.58 -18.96 -8.28
C ILE A 144 -7.23 -18.24 -8.08
N VAL A 145 -6.24 -18.98 -7.57
CA VAL A 145 -4.93 -18.43 -7.16
C VAL A 145 -3.86 -18.49 -8.25
N THR A 146 -4.05 -19.33 -9.26
CA THR A 146 -3.09 -19.60 -10.34
C THR A 146 -2.73 -18.38 -11.19
N PRO A 147 -3.69 -17.58 -11.71
CA PRO A 147 -3.35 -16.39 -12.51
C PRO A 147 -2.76 -15.27 -11.65
N LEU A 148 -3.21 -15.15 -10.40
CA LEU A 148 -2.73 -14.13 -9.46
C LEU A 148 -1.25 -14.33 -9.07
N MET A 149 -0.82 -15.59 -8.92
CA MET A 149 0.58 -15.93 -8.68
C MET A 149 1.47 -15.54 -9.86
N GLY A 150 1.00 -15.74 -11.09
CA GLY A 150 1.72 -15.34 -12.30
C GLY A 150 1.98 -13.83 -12.35
N VAL A 151 0.95 -13.02 -12.11
CA VAL A 151 1.07 -11.55 -12.07
C VAL A 151 2.00 -11.10 -10.95
N SER A 152 1.90 -11.70 -9.75
CA SER A 152 2.75 -11.35 -8.61
C SER A 152 4.23 -11.65 -8.89
N CYS A 153 4.55 -12.80 -9.48
CA CYS A 153 5.92 -13.13 -9.89
C CYS A 153 6.49 -12.13 -10.91
N VAL A 154 5.71 -11.77 -11.93
CA VAL A 154 6.12 -10.77 -12.93
C VAL A 154 6.34 -9.40 -12.27
N SER A 155 5.46 -9.02 -11.36
CA SER A 155 5.56 -7.74 -10.63
C SER A 155 6.83 -7.67 -9.76
N VAL A 156 7.19 -8.74 -9.06
CA VAL A 156 8.43 -8.82 -8.27
C VAL A 156 9.67 -8.65 -9.15
N VAL A 157 9.73 -9.39 -10.26
CA VAL A 157 10.87 -9.32 -11.20
C VAL A 157 10.99 -7.93 -11.81
N ALA A 158 9.86 -7.33 -12.22
CA ALA A 158 9.83 -5.97 -12.74
C ALA A 158 10.26 -4.95 -11.68
N ASN A 159 9.81 -5.11 -10.43
CA ASN A 159 10.15 -4.19 -9.33
C ASN A 159 11.66 -4.23 -9.02
N ILE A 160 12.26 -5.42 -8.99
CA ILE A 160 13.73 -5.58 -8.82
C ILE A 160 14.48 -4.95 -10.00
N ALA A 161 14.05 -5.24 -11.24
CA ALA A 161 14.71 -4.72 -12.44
C ALA A 161 14.64 -3.18 -12.53
N ILE A 162 13.47 -2.60 -12.23
CA ILE A 162 13.25 -1.15 -12.25
C ILE A 162 14.06 -0.47 -11.15
N ASN A 163 14.01 -0.96 -9.90
CA ASN A 163 14.80 -0.38 -8.81
C ASN A 163 16.30 -0.46 -9.09
N TYR A 164 16.78 -1.59 -9.65
CA TYR A 164 18.16 -1.73 -10.04
C TYR A 164 18.55 -0.77 -11.16
N ALA A 165 17.72 -0.63 -12.21
CA ALA A 165 17.97 0.30 -13.31
C ALA A 165 17.96 1.77 -12.86
N LEU A 166 17.00 2.15 -11.99
CA LEU A 166 16.91 3.50 -11.45
C LEU A 166 18.13 3.85 -10.58
N MET A 167 18.57 2.94 -9.72
CA MET A 167 19.70 3.20 -8.82
C MET A 167 21.08 3.15 -9.48
N PHE A 168 21.31 2.24 -10.44
CA PHE A 168 22.65 2.00 -10.98
C PHE A 168 22.87 2.54 -12.40
N HIS A 169 21.82 2.98 -13.09
CA HIS A 169 21.92 3.43 -14.50
C HIS A 169 21.35 4.83 -14.76
N THR A 170 20.77 5.47 -13.75
CA THR A 170 20.15 6.80 -13.89
C THR A 170 20.84 7.78 -12.94
N PRO A 171 21.07 9.05 -13.33
CA PRO A 171 21.70 10.07 -12.46
C PRO A 171 20.84 10.50 -11.24
N LEU A 172 19.77 9.75 -10.92
CA LEU A 172 18.93 9.93 -9.73
C LEU A 172 19.36 9.07 -8.53
N GLY A 173 20.47 8.32 -8.66
CA GLY A 173 21.14 7.66 -7.54
C GLY A 173 21.91 8.64 -6.68
#